data_AF-A0A034WV17-F1
#
_entry.id   AF-A0A034WV17-F1
#
_cell.length_a   1.000
_cell.length_b   1.000
_cell.length_c   1.000
_cell.angle_alpha   90.00
_cell.angle_beta   90.00
_cell.angle_gamma   90.00
#
_symmetry.space_group_name_H-M   'P 1'
#
loop_
_entity.id
_entity.type
_entity.pdbx_description
1 polymer ?
#
loop_
_entity_poly.entity_id
_entity_poly.type
_entity_poly.pdbx_seq_one_letter_code
_entity_poly.pdbx_strand_id
1 'polypeptide(L)'
;MAEDILHRLRLATRNVDLQMNADIYNEALVLFEDLCLLMSGKLLIEVHMPAPSRQTRDLVRRELERERAYDITHLQQQVQTNVPLLNEQQNSAYNQLVNAVDSGN
;
A
#
# COMPACT_ATOMS: atom_id res chain seq x y z
N MET A 1 -1.98 16.77 -11.09
CA MET A 1 -1.92 15.29 -11.02
C MET A 1 -0.54 14.79 -10.62
N ALA A 2 0.50 14.92 -11.45
CA ALA A 2 1.84 14.44 -11.10
C ALA A 2 2.44 15.17 -9.89
N GLU A 3 2.24 16.49 -9.77
CA GLU A 3 2.66 17.27 -8.60
C GLU A 3 1.90 16.88 -7.32
N ASP A 4 0.59 16.63 -7.42
CA ASP A 4 -0.22 16.15 -6.30
C ASP A 4 0.23 14.76 -5.82
N ILE A 5 0.56 13.88 -6.77
CA ILE A 5 1.15 12.57 -6.49
C ILE A 5 2.50 12.73 -5.80
N LEU A 6 3.38 13.59 -6.31
CA LEU A 6 4.67 13.87 -5.69
C LEU A 6 4.50 14.39 -4.26
N HIS A 7 3.61 15.36 -4.05
CA HIS A 7 3.32 15.91 -2.73
C HIS A 7 2.80 14.83 -1.77
N ARG A 8 1.86 13.99 -2.23
CA ARG A 8 1.34 12.85 -1.45
C ARG A 8 2.44 11.85 -1.10
N LEU A 9 3.33 11.52 -2.04
CA LEU A 9 4.43 10.58 -1.79
C LEU A 9 5.44 11.14 -0.79
N ARG A 10 5.81 12.43 -0.89
CA ARG A 10 6.69 13.09 0.08
C ARG A 10 6.16 12.97 1.50
N LEU A 11 4.85 13.19 1.69
CA LEU A 11 4.20 13.03 2.99
C LEU A 11 4.17 11.57 3.45
N ALA A 12 3.83 10.63 2.56
CA ALA A 12 3.71 9.21 2.89
C ALA A 12 5.06 8.56 3.26
N THR A 13 6.14 8.92 2.55
CA THR A 13 7.48 8.35 2.77
C THR A 13 8.36 9.20 3.69
N ARG A 14 7.85 10.34 4.18
CA ARG A 14 8.62 11.37 4.92
C ARG A 14 9.91 11.80 4.20
N ASN A 15 9.92 11.74 2.87
CA ASN A 15 11.07 12.10 2.05
C ASN A 15 10.77 13.41 1.33
N VAL A 16 11.20 14.54 1.92
CA VAL A 16 10.95 15.89 1.37
C VAL A 16 11.76 16.13 0.09
N ASP A 17 12.91 15.48 -0.03
CA ASP A 17 13.84 15.65 -1.16
C ASP A 17 13.47 14.81 -2.38
N LEU A 18 12.44 13.95 -2.27
CA LEU A 18 11.93 13.18 -3.40
C LEU A 18 11.62 14.13 -4.56
N GLN A 19 12.20 13.86 -5.72
CA GLN A 19 12.00 14.64 -6.94
C GLN A 19 11.06 13.93 -7.91
N MET A 20 10.60 14.66 -8.92
CA MET A 20 9.82 14.08 -10.01
C MET A 20 10.62 12.95 -10.68
N ASN A 21 9.98 11.80 -10.87
CA ASN A 21 10.58 10.63 -11.51
C ASN A 21 9.60 9.98 -12.49
N ALA A 22 10.09 8.98 -13.23
CA ALA A 22 9.29 8.29 -14.24
C ALA A 22 8.06 7.57 -13.63
N ASP A 23 8.16 7.08 -12.40
CA ASP A 23 7.05 6.39 -11.73
C ASP A 23 5.90 7.33 -11.38
N ILE A 24 6.21 8.54 -10.90
CA ILE A 24 5.21 9.58 -10.61
C ILE A 24 4.52 10.02 -11.91
N TYR A 25 5.29 10.19 -12.98
CA TYR A 25 4.74 10.53 -14.28
C TYR A 25 3.83 9.42 -14.82
N ASN A 26 4.28 8.17 -14.70
CA ASN A 26 3.51 7.00 -15.08
C ASN A 26 2.22 6.85 -14.27
N GLU A 27 2.25 7.11 -12.96
CA GLU A 27 1.05 7.11 -12.12
C GLU A 27 0.05 8.20 -12.57
N ALA A 28 0.54 9.38 -12.95
CA ALA A 28 -0.29 10.42 -13.53
C ALA A 28 -0.90 10.00 -14.89
N LEU A 29 -0.13 9.32 -15.75
CA LEU A 29 -0.65 8.77 -17.01
C LEU A 29 -1.73 7.72 -16.78
N VAL A 30 -1.61 6.86 -15.76
CA VAL A 30 -2.67 5.90 -15.39
C VAL A 30 -3.96 6.63 -15.03
N LEU A 31 -3.89 7.64 -14.15
CA LEU A 31 -5.07 8.42 -13.75
C LEU A 31 -5.69 9.15 -14.94
N PHE A 32 -4.86 9.69 -15.83
CA PHE A 32 -5.32 10.36 -17.02
C PHE A 32 -5.97 9.39 -18.01
N GLU A 33 -5.43 8.19 -18.17
CA GLU A 33 -6.03 7.15 -19.00
C GLU A 33 -7.39 6.70 -18.45
N ASP A 34 -7.51 6.51 -17.13
CA ASP A 34 -8.78 6.15 -16.49
C ASP A 34 -9.84 7.25 -16.71
N LEU A 35 -9.45 8.52 -16.67
CA LEU A 35 -10.33 9.65 -16.98
C LEU A 35 -10.73 9.68 -18.47
N CYS A 36 -9.79 9.46 -19.38
CA CYS A 36 -10.05 9.40 -20.82
C CYS A 36 -11.01 8.24 -21.17
N LEU A 37 -10.81 7.08 -20.55
CA LEU A 37 -11.72 5.94 -20.66
C LEU A 37 -13.11 6.28 -20.14
N LEU A 38 -13.21 6.95 -18.98
CA LEU A 38 -14.50 7.34 -18.41
C LEU A 38 -15.24 8.34 -19.31
N MET A 39 -14.54 9.32 -19.86
CA MET A 39 -15.15 10.41 -20.62
C MET A 39 -15.46 10.03 -22.08
N SER A 40 -14.59 9.24 -22.70
CA SER A 40 -14.62 9.00 -24.15
C SER A 40 -14.58 7.53 -24.54
N GLY A 41 -14.38 6.61 -23.59
CA GLY A 41 -14.20 5.18 -23.85
C GLY A 41 -12.89 4.83 -24.55
N LYS A 42 -11.96 5.79 -24.69
CA LYS A 42 -10.70 5.62 -25.43
C LYS A 42 -9.51 5.56 -24.48
N LEU A 43 -8.57 4.69 -24.81
CA LEU A 43 -7.24 4.61 -24.23
C LEU A 43 -6.37 5.78 -24.70
N LEU A 44 -5.30 6.07 -23.95
CA LEU A 44 -4.40 7.17 -24.33
C LEU A 44 -3.70 6.93 -25.67
N ILE A 45 -3.37 5.66 -25.96
CA ILE A 45 -2.75 5.31 -27.24
C ILE A 45 -3.67 5.60 -28.44
N GLU A 46 -4.99 5.53 -28.26
CA GLU A 46 -5.99 5.79 -29.30
C GLU A 46 -6.18 7.29 -29.58
N VAL A 47 -5.67 8.16 -28.70
CA VAL A 47 -5.61 9.62 -28.88
C VAL A 47 -4.18 10.12 -29.08
N HIS A 48 -3.27 9.23 -29.50
CA HIS A 48 -1.86 9.52 -29.79
C HIS A 48 -1.05 10.03 -28.58
N MET A 49 -1.45 9.64 -27.37
CA MET A 49 -0.70 9.89 -26.14
C MET A 49 0.07 8.64 -25.68
N PRO A 50 1.15 8.80 -24.90
CA PRO A 50 1.89 7.67 -24.35
C PRO A 50 0.99 6.78 -23.48
N ALA A 51 1.00 5.47 -23.74
CA ALA A 51 0.30 4.50 -22.91
C ALA A 51 0.98 4.37 -21.53
N PRO A 52 0.23 4.32 -20.43
CA PRO A 52 0.81 4.10 -19.12
C PRO A 52 1.31 2.66 -18.96
N SER A 53 2.42 2.50 -18.24
CA SER A 53 2.93 1.22 -17.78
C SER A 53 2.21 0.79 -16.49
N ARG A 54 1.16 -0.02 -16.61
CA ARG A 54 0.44 -0.57 -15.45
C ARG A 54 1.22 -1.70 -14.75
N GLN A 55 2.17 -2.32 -15.44
CA GLN A 55 2.87 -3.53 -15.00
C GLN A 55 3.61 -3.36 -13.66
N THR A 56 4.41 -2.31 -13.48
CA THR A 56 5.22 -2.14 -12.26
C THR A 56 4.36 -1.86 -11.04
N ARG A 57 3.34 -1.01 -11.17
CA ARG A 57 2.42 -0.67 -10.07
C ARG A 57 1.57 -1.87 -9.66
N ASP A 58 1.10 -2.65 -10.62
CA ASP A 58 0.31 -3.86 -10.35
C ASP A 58 1.15 -4.97 -9.72
N LEU A 59 2.46 -5.05 -10.01
CA LEU A 59 3.37 -5.97 -9.36
C LEU A 59 3.64 -5.55 -7.90
N VAL A 60 4.00 -4.28 -7.67
CA VAL A 60 4.25 -3.78 -6.30
C VAL A 60 2.99 -3.88 -5.43
N ARG A 61 1.81 -3.57 -5.99
CA ARG A 61 0.54 -3.72 -5.29
C ARG A 61 0.23 -5.18 -4.96
N ARG A 62 0.45 -6.11 -5.89
CA ARG A 62 0.24 -7.54 -5.66
C ARG A 62 1.19 -8.11 -4.62
N GLU A 63 2.46 -7.72 -4.64
CA GLU A 63 3.42 -8.14 -3.61
C GLU A 63 3.03 -7.60 -2.24
N LEU A 64 2.60 -6.33 -2.14
CA LEU A 64 2.12 -5.76 -0.88
C LEU A 64 0.83 -6.45 -0.38
N GLU A 65 -0.11 -6.74 -1.27
CA GLU A 65 -1.33 -7.49 -0.95
C GLU A 65 -1.00 -8.92 -0.52
N ARG A 66 -0.03 -9.57 -1.16
CA ARG A 66 0.48 -10.90 -0.78
C ARG A 66 1.15 -10.90 0.60
N GLU A 67 2.00 -9.92 0.88
CA GLU A 67 2.63 -9.77 2.20
C GLU A 67 1.61 -9.53 3.32
N ARG A 68 0.50 -8.86 2.99
CA ARG A 68 -0.58 -8.54 3.94
C ARG A 68 -1.70 -9.57 3.96
N ALA A 69 -1.67 -10.58 3.09
CA ALA A 69 -2.66 -11.65 3.00
C ALA A 69 -2.43 -12.71 4.10
N TYR A 70 -2.37 -12.27 5.34
CA TYR A 70 -2.32 -13.16 6.49
C TYR A 70 -3.66 -13.89 6.65
N ASP A 71 -3.61 -15.17 7.02
CA ASP A 71 -4.80 -15.88 7.48
C ASP A 71 -5.16 -15.39 8.88
N ILE A 72 -5.93 -14.31 8.93
CA ILE A 72 -6.35 -13.65 10.18
C ILE A 72 -7.11 -14.64 11.06
N THR A 73 -7.91 -15.54 10.48
CA THR A 73 -8.69 -16.53 11.22
C THR A 73 -7.78 -17.54 11.91
N HIS A 74 -6.80 -18.09 11.20
CA HIS A 74 -5.81 -18.99 11.79
C HIS A 74 -4.97 -18.30 12.88
N LEU A 75 -4.50 -17.08 12.62
CA LEU A 75 -3.71 -16.31 13.60
C LEU A 75 -4.52 -16.00 14.87
N GLN A 76 -5.78 -15.60 14.73
CA GLN A 76 -6.67 -15.37 15.87
C GLN A 76 -6.87 -16.65 16.69
N GLN A 77 -7.06 -17.79 16.02
CA GLN A 77 -7.21 -19.08 16.70
C GLN A 77 -5.93 -19.48 17.47
N GLN A 78 -4.75 -19.24 16.89
CA GLN A 78 -3.48 -19.47 17.57
C GLN A 78 -3.35 -18.61 18.83
N VAL A 79 -3.70 -17.33 18.77
CA VAL A 79 -3.69 -16.43 19.94
C VAL A 79 -4.64 -16.94 21.01
N GLN A 80 -5.88 -17.27 20.64
CA GLN A 80 -6.91 -17.72 21.57
C GLN A 80 -6.54 -19.03 22.27
N THR A 81 -5.81 -19.92 21.59
CA THR A 81 -5.35 -21.20 22.14
C THR A 81 -4.11 -21.04 23.03
N ASN A 82 -3.17 -20.18 22.64
CA ASN A 82 -1.86 -20.10 23.30
C ASN A 82 -1.82 -19.09 24.46
N VAL A 83 -2.62 -18.01 24.43
CA VAL A 83 -2.65 -17.00 25.51
C VAL A 83 -2.98 -17.63 26.88
N PRO A 84 -3.96 -18.54 27.01
CA PRO A 84 -4.24 -19.20 28.28
C PRO A 84 -3.11 -20.11 28.80
N LEU A 85 -2.18 -20.52 27.92
CA LEU A 85 -1.07 -21.42 28.24
C LEU A 85 0.22 -20.67 28.62
N LEU A 86 0.21 -19.33 28.58
CA LEU A 86 1.38 -18.51 28.88
C LEU A 86 1.72 -18.54 30.38
N ASN A 87 3.01 -18.58 30.69
CA ASN A 87 3.48 -18.32 32.04
C ASN A 87 3.46 -16.80 32.35
N GLU A 88 3.65 -16.43 33.61
CA GLU A 88 3.57 -15.02 34.06
C GLU A 88 4.50 -14.07 33.29
N GLN A 89 5.74 -14.50 33.00
CA GLN A 89 6.71 -13.67 32.27
C GLN A 89 6.29 -13.48 30.82
N GLN A 90 5.84 -14.55 30.16
CA GLN A 90 5.37 -14.51 28.78
C GLN A 90 4.08 -13.68 28.65
N ASN A 91 3.16 -13.82 29.60
CA ASN A 91 1.93 -13.05 29.63
C ASN A 91 2.21 -11.55 29.84
N SER A 92 3.16 -11.21 30.73
CA SER A 92 3.61 -9.83 30.92
C SER A 92 4.20 -9.23 29.64
N ALA A 93 5.09 -9.96 28.96
CA ALA A 93 5.67 -9.51 27.69
C ALA A 93 4.62 -9.39 26.57
N TYR A 94 3.69 -10.35 26.48
CA TYR A 94 2.59 -10.33 25.52
C TYR A 94 1.71 -9.08 25.70
N ASN A 95 1.28 -8.80 26.93
CA ASN A 95 0.43 -7.63 27.21
C ASN A 95 1.16 -6.31 26.93
N GLN A 96 2.48 -6.23 27.20
CA GLN A 96 3.27 -5.05 26.85
C GLN A 96 3.32 -4.82 25.34
N LEU A 97 3.50 -5.88 24.56
CA LEU A 97 3.53 -5.79 23.09
C LEU A 97 2.17 -5.38 22.52
N VAL A 98 1.08 -6.00 22.98
CA VAL A 98 -0.27 -5.64 22.54
C VAL A 98 -0.57 -4.18 22.85
N ASN A 99 -0.28 -3.74 24.07
CA ASN A 99 -0.48 -2.34 24.47
C ASN A 99 0.36 -1.38 23.62
N ALA A 100 1.61 -1.73 23.29
CA ALA A 100 2.46 -0.89 22.44
C ALA A 100 1.90 -0.75 21.02
N VAL A 101 1.39 -1.85 20.45
CA VAL A 101 0.77 -1.87 19.11
C VAL A 101 -0.54 -1.06 19.11
N ASP A 102 -1.40 -1.23 20.11
CA ASP A 102 -2.66 -0.49 20.23
C ASP A 102 -2.44 1.01 20.49
N SER A 103 -1.31 1.37 21.10
CA SER A 103 -0.93 2.77 21.33
C SER A 103 -0.36 3.47 20.10
N GLY A 104 -0.15 2.76 18.98
CA GLY A 104 0.28 3.34 17.71
C GLY A 104 1.71 3.90 17.68
N ASN A 105 2.62 3.34 18.48
CA ASN A 105 4.03 3.74 18.53
C ASN A 105 4.92 2.93 17.56
#